data_AF-A0A524LJ31-F1
#
_entry.id   AF-A0A524LJ31-F1
#
_cell.length_a   1.000
_cell.length_b   1.000
_cell.length_c   1.000
_cell.angle_alpha   90.00
_cell.angle_beta   90.00
_cell.angle_gamma   90.00
#
_symmetry.space_group_name_H-M   'P 1'
#
loop_
_entity.id
_entity.type
_entity.pdbx_description
1 polymer ?
#
loop_
_entity_poly.entity_id
_entity_poly.type
_entity_poly.pdbx_seq_one_letter_code
_entity_poly.pdbx_strand_id
1 'polypeptide(L)'
;MKFRRNRKYYILKKLSSIWAQIMTYHSTPLKYGDKVINEFIPETVSDVTVLRVEEYKPDFKDLKTKLYQVLESPIGSKPFNELVKDTYSEGKRILFMVDDKTRPNIHTKILLPMIADRLLGLGVRKEDIGIIISSGSHVVASPKEVESRILGVELYKVWGNNVLTHDCDSGNTKVGVTSRGTPILIDEQVIA
;
A
#
# COMPACT_ATOMS: atom_id res chain seq x y z
N MET A 1 -6.80 4.68 43.27
CA MET A 1 -5.52 5.12 43.86
C MET A 1 -4.42 4.89 42.81
N LYS A 2 -3.85 5.98 42.27
CA LYS A 2 -2.87 5.97 41.16
C LYS A 2 -1.50 5.49 41.67
N PHE A 3 -0.86 4.55 40.97
CA PHE A 3 0.60 4.44 40.95
C PHE A 3 1.10 4.33 39.52
N ARG A 4 1.47 5.49 38.99
CA ARG A 4 2.07 5.72 37.68
C ARG A 4 3.57 5.48 37.82
N ARG A 5 4.08 4.39 37.25
CA ARG A 5 5.51 4.03 37.33
C ARG A 5 6.29 4.87 36.32
N ASN A 6 6.70 6.07 36.76
CA ASN A 6 7.59 6.96 36.02
C ASN A 6 8.96 6.31 35.85
N ARG A 7 9.27 5.75 34.66
CA ARG A 7 10.66 5.49 34.26
C ARG A 7 11.25 6.83 33.79
N LYS A 8 12.00 7.49 34.68
CA LYS A 8 12.84 8.63 34.32
C LYS A 8 14.04 8.08 33.54
N TYR A 9 14.12 8.38 32.25
CA TYR A 9 15.38 8.28 31.50
C TYR A 9 16.30 9.39 32.03
N TYR A 10 17.43 9.00 32.62
CA TYR A 10 18.44 9.93 33.08
C TYR A 10 19.20 10.46 31.86
N ILE A 11 18.80 11.63 31.37
CA ILE A 11 19.69 12.46 30.55
C ILE A 11 20.64 13.13 31.54
N LEU A 12 21.88 12.66 31.57
CA LEU A 12 22.99 13.23 32.33
C LEU A 12 23.12 14.72 32.01
N LYS A 13 22.76 15.60 32.95
CA LYS A 13 23.13 17.01 32.94
C LYS A 13 24.27 17.25 33.93
N LYS A 14 25.43 17.54 33.35
CA LYS A 14 26.53 18.41 33.79
C LYS A 14 27.10 18.21 35.20
N LEU A 15 28.35 17.73 35.23
CA LEU A 15 29.37 18.19 36.18
C LEU A 15 30.64 18.58 35.43
N SER A 16 31.24 19.68 35.90
CA SER A 16 32.55 20.30 35.66
C SER A 16 32.93 20.86 34.27
N SER A 17 33.28 22.15 34.34
CA SER A 17 33.84 23.05 33.34
C SER A 17 35.25 22.66 32.87
N ILE A 18 35.53 23.00 31.60
CA ILE A 18 36.81 23.05 30.84
C ILE A 18 36.97 22.00 29.71
N TRP A 19 36.18 20.92 29.66
CA TRP A 19 36.27 19.93 28.55
C TRP A 19 34.92 19.49 27.97
N ALA A 20 33.91 20.36 27.99
CA ALA A 20 32.74 20.14 27.13
C ALA A 20 33.15 20.49 25.69
N GLN A 21 33.96 19.62 25.06
CA GLN A 21 34.08 19.62 23.61
C GLN A 21 32.66 19.65 23.05
N ILE A 22 32.38 20.65 22.22
CA ILE A 22 31.14 20.72 21.47
C ILE A 22 31.15 19.45 20.60
N MET A 23 30.44 18.41 21.05
CA MET A 23 30.23 17.25 20.21
C MET A 23 29.28 17.66 19.10
N THR A 24 29.82 17.76 17.90
CA THR A 24 29.07 17.93 16.66
C THR A 24 28.71 16.55 16.10
N TYR A 25 27.61 16.48 15.35
CA TYR A 25 27.05 15.23 14.86
C TYR A 25 26.68 15.37 13.39
N HIS A 26 26.84 14.28 12.65
CA HIS A 26 26.40 14.19 11.26
C HIS A 26 24.87 14.27 11.17
N SER A 27 24.36 14.90 10.10
CA SER A 27 22.93 14.91 9.79
C SER A 27 22.47 13.55 9.23
N THR A 28 21.86 12.74 10.08
CA THR A 28 21.41 11.37 9.84
C THR A 28 19.91 11.18 10.17
N PRO A 29 18.98 11.85 9.46
CA PRO A 29 17.56 11.76 9.78
C PRO A 29 17.03 10.36 9.47
N LEU A 30 16.51 9.67 10.49
CA LEU A 30 15.93 8.34 10.41
C LEU A 30 14.50 8.35 10.98
N LYS A 31 13.56 7.76 10.24
CA LYS A 31 12.20 7.55 10.74
C LYS A 31 12.21 6.48 11.84
N TYR A 32 11.71 6.84 13.02
CA TYR A 32 11.56 5.95 14.17
C TYR A 32 10.15 6.09 14.75
N GLY A 33 9.25 5.18 14.33
CA GLY A 33 7.82 5.30 14.63
C GLY A 33 7.22 6.56 14.01
N ASP A 34 6.62 7.40 14.84
CA ASP A 34 6.03 8.70 14.47
C ASP A 34 7.02 9.87 14.52
N LYS A 35 8.29 9.60 14.85
CA LYS A 35 9.34 10.61 15.00
C LYS A 35 10.42 10.47 13.96
N VAL A 36 11.16 11.55 13.76
CA VAL A 36 12.46 11.52 13.09
C VAL A 36 13.51 11.69 14.16
N ILE A 37 14.40 10.69 14.29
CA ILE A 37 15.61 10.82 15.08
C ILE A 37 16.73 11.30 14.15
N ASN A 38 17.60 12.16 14.64
CA ASN A 38 18.69 12.74 13.85
C ASN A 38 19.92 12.90 14.73
N GLU A 39 21.07 13.26 14.15
CA GLU A 39 22.26 13.74 14.87
C GLU A 39 22.74 12.75 15.95
N PHE A 40 22.82 11.47 15.59
CA PHE A 40 23.23 10.41 16.53
C PHE A 40 24.58 9.76 16.18
N ILE A 41 25.24 10.21 15.10
CA ILE A 41 26.61 9.82 14.75
C ILE A 41 27.53 11.01 14.97
N PRO A 42 28.49 10.95 15.92
CA PRO A 42 29.43 12.03 16.15
C PRO A 42 30.31 12.31 14.93
N GLU A 43 30.66 13.59 14.70
CA GLU A 43 31.59 13.98 13.63
C GLU A 43 33.02 13.47 13.83
N THR A 44 33.34 12.93 15.02
CA THR A 44 34.60 12.22 15.27
C THR A 44 34.73 10.93 14.47
N VAL A 45 33.60 10.37 14.00
CA VAL A 45 33.60 9.30 13.00
C VAL A 45 33.73 9.96 11.63
N SER A 46 34.93 9.93 11.06
CA SER A 46 35.26 10.65 9.83
C SER A 46 34.90 9.90 8.55
N ASP A 47 34.84 8.57 8.60
CA ASP A 47 34.47 7.73 7.46
C ASP A 47 32.98 7.35 7.54
N VAL A 48 32.11 8.25 7.07
CA VAL A 48 30.66 8.07 7.10
C VAL A 48 30.08 8.33 5.72
N THR A 49 29.38 7.35 5.17
CA THR A 49 28.57 7.50 3.95
C THR A 49 27.10 7.31 4.27
N VAL A 50 26.28 8.33 4.03
CA VAL A 50 24.82 8.25 4.19
C VAL A 50 24.17 7.96 2.85
N LEU A 51 23.75 6.71 2.64
CA LEU A 51 23.00 6.34 1.45
C LEU A 51 21.56 6.86 1.56
N ARG A 52 21.13 7.65 0.58
CA ARG A 52 19.78 8.19 0.48
C ARG A 52 19.15 7.72 -0.82
N VAL A 53 17.87 7.38 -0.76
CA VAL A 53 17.08 7.17 -1.98
C VAL A 53 16.90 8.52 -2.64
N GLU A 54 17.17 8.60 -3.95
CA GLU A 54 16.93 9.82 -4.71
C GLU A 54 15.46 10.21 -4.65
N GLU A 55 15.21 11.52 -4.61
CA GLU A 55 13.86 12.03 -4.69
C GLU A 55 13.28 11.73 -6.08
N TYR A 56 12.18 10.98 -6.12
CA TYR A 56 11.45 10.76 -7.36
C TYR A 56 10.71 12.04 -7.76
N LYS A 57 11.07 12.58 -8.93
CA LYS A 57 10.36 13.71 -9.54
C LYS A 57 9.49 13.18 -10.68
N PRO A 58 8.15 13.22 -10.56
CA PRO A 58 7.27 12.80 -11.63
C PRO A 58 7.56 13.58 -12.93
N ASP A 59 7.55 12.88 -14.07
CA ASP A 59 7.63 13.47 -15.40
C ASP A 59 6.27 14.03 -15.90
N PHE A 60 5.26 14.05 -15.03
CA PHE A 60 3.91 14.51 -15.32
C PHE A 60 3.39 15.43 -14.21
N LYS A 61 2.45 16.32 -14.57
CA LYS A 61 1.78 17.23 -13.64
C LYS A 61 0.37 16.79 -13.26
N ASP A 62 -0.36 16.25 -14.23
CA ASP A 62 -1.73 15.80 -14.03
C ASP A 62 -1.80 14.26 -14.04
N LEU A 63 -2.15 13.69 -12.89
CA LEU A 63 -2.17 12.24 -12.71
C LEU A 63 -3.24 11.57 -13.58
N LYS A 64 -4.43 12.18 -13.70
CA LYS A 64 -5.56 11.59 -14.45
C LYS A 64 -5.21 11.49 -15.94
N THR A 65 -4.66 12.56 -16.50
CA THR A 65 -4.18 12.60 -17.89
C THR A 65 -3.09 11.57 -18.12
N LYS A 66 -2.09 11.48 -17.24
CA LYS A 66 -1.01 10.48 -17.37
C LYS A 66 -1.55 9.06 -17.28
N LEU A 67 -2.46 8.78 -16.35
CA LEU A 67 -3.12 7.48 -16.23
C LEU A 67 -3.83 7.12 -17.53
N TYR A 68 -4.59 8.04 -18.12
CA TYR A 68 -5.33 7.76 -19.34
C TYR A 68 -4.42 7.53 -20.55
N GLN A 69 -3.32 8.27 -20.67
CA GLN A 69 -2.29 8.01 -21.69
C GLN A 69 -1.71 6.59 -21.55
N VAL A 70 -1.42 6.16 -20.32
CA VAL A 70 -0.91 4.79 -20.07
C VAL A 70 -1.95 3.73 -20.43
N LEU A 71 -3.22 3.97 -20.12
CA LEU A 71 -4.31 3.04 -20.45
C LEU A 71 -4.61 2.98 -21.96
N GLU A 72 -4.28 4.02 -22.72
CA GLU A 72 -4.44 4.06 -24.18
C GLU A 72 -3.29 3.39 -24.93
N SER A 73 -2.10 3.33 -24.35
CA SER A 73 -0.92 2.70 -24.95
C SER A 73 -0.16 1.83 -23.93
N PRO A 74 -0.78 0.75 -23.41
CA PRO A 74 -0.16 -0.11 -22.41
C PRO A 74 0.98 -0.96 -23.00
N ILE A 75 1.91 -1.38 -22.16
CA ILE A 75 3.02 -2.25 -22.55
C ILE A 75 2.54 -3.71 -22.47
N GLY A 76 2.60 -4.43 -23.60
CA GLY A 76 2.36 -5.87 -23.64
C GLY A 76 0.89 -6.30 -23.61
N SER A 77 -0.06 -5.37 -23.83
CA SER A 77 -1.49 -5.68 -23.91
C SER A 77 -2.23 -4.74 -24.87
N LYS A 78 -3.51 -5.01 -25.11
CA LYS A 78 -4.39 -4.11 -25.86
C LYS A 78 -4.72 -2.86 -25.03
N PRO A 79 -5.03 -1.71 -25.67
CA PRO A 79 -5.57 -0.54 -25.00
C PRO A 79 -6.74 -0.91 -24.07
N PHE A 80 -6.81 -0.28 -22.90
CA PHE A 80 -7.73 -0.65 -21.83
C PHE A 80 -9.18 -0.79 -22.30
N ASN A 81 -9.67 0.18 -23.09
CA ASN A 81 -11.05 0.17 -23.58
C ASN A 81 -11.32 -1.02 -24.53
N GLU A 82 -10.34 -1.39 -25.35
CA GLU A 82 -10.45 -2.54 -26.25
C GLU A 82 -10.43 -3.83 -25.44
N LEU A 83 -9.50 -3.95 -24.49
CA LEU A 83 -9.44 -5.10 -23.59
C LEU A 83 -10.76 -5.32 -22.85
N VAL A 84 -11.36 -4.26 -22.30
CA VAL A 84 -12.65 -4.35 -21.60
C VAL A 84 -13.74 -4.79 -22.56
N LYS A 85 -13.84 -4.19 -23.77
CA LYS A 85 -14.85 -4.57 -24.77
C LYS A 85 -14.73 -6.03 -25.21
N ASP A 86 -13.50 -6.53 -25.34
CA ASP A 86 -13.24 -7.90 -25.78
C ASP A 86 -13.50 -8.94 -24.67
N THR A 87 -13.39 -8.54 -23.40
CA THR A 87 -13.38 -9.50 -22.28
C THR A 87 -14.61 -9.44 -21.40
N TYR A 88 -15.29 -8.30 -21.32
CA TYR A 88 -16.48 -8.11 -20.51
C TYR A 88 -17.75 -8.45 -21.27
N SER A 89 -18.61 -9.21 -20.61
CA SER A 89 -20.00 -9.42 -20.98
C SER A 89 -20.83 -9.21 -19.73
N GLU A 90 -22.09 -8.80 -19.88
CA GLU A 90 -22.98 -8.57 -18.75
C GLU A 90 -23.01 -9.78 -17.79
N GLY A 91 -22.86 -9.52 -16.48
CA GLY A 91 -22.79 -10.56 -15.45
C GLY A 91 -21.39 -11.13 -15.21
N LYS A 92 -20.41 -10.83 -16.07
CA LYS A 92 -19.02 -11.24 -15.85
C LYS A 92 -18.34 -10.27 -14.90
N ARG A 93 -17.83 -10.79 -13.78
CA ARG A 93 -17.23 -9.97 -12.74
C ARG A 93 -15.88 -9.37 -13.19
N ILE A 94 -15.64 -8.11 -12.83
CA ILE A 94 -14.33 -7.46 -12.86
C ILE A 94 -13.92 -7.18 -11.42
N LEU A 95 -12.81 -7.77 -10.98
CA LEU A 95 -12.28 -7.61 -9.63
C LEU A 95 -11.06 -6.69 -9.61
N PHE A 96 -11.12 -5.64 -8.77
CA PHE A 96 -9.95 -4.88 -8.36
C PHE A 96 -9.22 -5.64 -7.25
N MET A 97 -8.07 -6.22 -7.58
CA MET A 97 -7.15 -6.74 -6.56
C MET A 97 -6.43 -5.59 -5.89
N VAL A 98 -6.63 -5.41 -4.58
CA VAL A 98 -6.03 -4.33 -3.80
C VAL A 98 -5.19 -4.88 -2.66
N ASP A 99 -4.21 -4.07 -2.25
CA ASP A 99 -3.35 -4.38 -1.12
C ASP A 99 -4.13 -4.51 0.20
N ASP A 100 -3.54 -5.23 1.16
CA ASP A 100 -4.09 -5.40 2.50
C ASP A 100 -3.83 -4.21 3.45
N LYS A 101 -4.31 -4.33 4.69
CA LYS A 101 -4.19 -3.30 5.73
C LYS A 101 -2.75 -3.02 6.19
N THR A 102 -1.76 -3.83 5.79
CA THR A 102 -0.35 -3.62 6.13
C THR A 102 0.37 -2.71 5.13
N ARG A 103 -0.32 -2.31 4.05
CA ARG A 103 0.20 -1.39 3.05
C ARG A 103 -0.40 0.01 3.22
N PRO A 104 0.29 1.07 2.76
CA PRO A 104 -0.24 2.44 2.83
C PRO A 104 -1.54 2.66 2.04
N ASN A 105 -1.80 1.85 1.01
CA ASN A 105 -2.99 1.94 0.14
C ASN A 105 -3.24 3.33 -0.51
N ILE A 106 -2.21 4.16 -0.61
CA ILE A 106 -2.31 5.50 -1.21
C ILE A 106 -2.69 5.37 -2.70
N HIS A 107 -2.08 4.43 -3.42
CA HIS A 107 -2.37 4.20 -4.83
C HIS A 107 -3.79 3.68 -5.05
N THR A 108 -4.29 2.74 -4.23
CA THR A 108 -5.68 2.24 -4.30
C THR A 108 -6.68 3.37 -4.21
N LYS A 109 -6.54 4.23 -3.19
CA LYS A 109 -7.43 5.37 -2.93
C LYS A 109 -7.47 6.38 -4.07
N ILE A 110 -6.36 6.52 -4.80
CA ILE A 110 -6.21 7.47 -5.88
C ILE A 110 -6.66 6.87 -7.23
N LEU A 111 -6.23 5.65 -7.55
CA LEU A 111 -6.40 5.04 -8.88
C LEU A 111 -7.76 4.38 -9.06
N LEU A 112 -8.27 3.70 -8.03
CA LEU A 112 -9.52 2.93 -8.12
C LEU A 112 -10.72 3.78 -8.58
N PRO A 113 -10.99 4.99 -8.03
CA PRO A 113 -12.08 5.82 -8.52
C PRO A 113 -11.98 6.11 -10.03
N MET A 114 -10.78 6.48 -10.51
CA MET A 114 -10.58 6.85 -11.91
C MET A 114 -10.76 5.68 -12.88
N ILE A 115 -10.37 4.47 -12.46
CA ILE A 115 -10.52 3.25 -13.28
C ILE A 115 -11.98 2.78 -13.23
N ALA A 116 -12.61 2.81 -12.06
CA ALA A 116 -14.02 2.42 -11.91
C ALA A 116 -14.94 3.34 -12.73
N ASP A 117 -14.73 4.66 -12.70
CA ASP A 117 -15.49 5.61 -13.55
C ASP A 117 -15.33 5.29 -15.04
N ARG A 118 -14.12 4.91 -15.47
CA ARG A 118 -13.83 4.54 -16.86
C ARG A 118 -14.53 3.23 -17.25
N LEU A 119 -14.56 2.22 -16.37
CA LEU A 119 -15.30 0.97 -16.58
C LEU A 119 -16.80 1.23 -16.72
N LEU A 120 -17.38 2.03 -15.81
CA LEU A 120 -18.79 2.42 -15.87
C LEU A 120 -19.12 3.14 -17.19
N GLY A 121 -18.23 4.05 -17.63
CA GLY A 121 -18.37 4.74 -18.92
C GLY A 121 -18.25 3.84 -20.15
N LEU A 122 -17.69 2.64 -20.02
CA LEU A 122 -17.63 1.61 -21.06
C LEU A 122 -18.83 0.65 -21.02
N GLY A 123 -19.77 0.86 -20.11
CA GLY A 123 -20.98 0.03 -19.97
C GLY A 123 -20.82 -1.15 -19.02
N VAL A 124 -19.72 -1.24 -18.25
CA VAL A 124 -19.61 -2.24 -17.18
C VAL A 124 -20.61 -1.90 -16.09
N ARG A 125 -21.47 -2.85 -15.72
CA ARG A 125 -22.45 -2.63 -14.67
C ARG A 125 -21.77 -2.53 -13.31
N LYS A 126 -22.29 -1.68 -12.44
CA LYS A 126 -21.69 -1.44 -11.12
C LYS A 126 -21.68 -2.72 -10.26
N GLU A 127 -22.73 -3.53 -10.37
CA GLU A 127 -22.88 -4.82 -9.69
C GLU A 127 -21.85 -5.87 -10.14
N ASP A 128 -21.30 -5.72 -11.34
CA ASP A 128 -20.27 -6.62 -11.87
C ASP A 128 -18.86 -6.19 -11.43
N ILE A 129 -18.71 -5.02 -10.80
CA ILE A 129 -17.44 -4.53 -10.28
C ILE A 129 -17.31 -4.87 -8.79
N GLY A 130 -16.25 -5.60 -8.45
CA GLY A 130 -15.91 -5.94 -7.07
C GLY A 130 -14.48 -5.54 -6.70
N ILE A 131 -14.18 -5.58 -5.41
CA ILE A 131 -12.84 -5.35 -4.86
C ILE A 131 -12.46 -6.60 -4.08
N ILE A 132 -11.27 -7.14 -4.28
CA ILE A 132 -10.73 -8.22 -3.43
C ILE A 132 -9.45 -7.76 -2.74
N ILE A 133 -9.45 -7.84 -1.41
CA ILE A 133 -8.28 -7.53 -0.59
C ILE A 133 -7.33 -8.73 -0.60
N SER A 134 -6.12 -8.50 -1.08
CA SER A 134 -5.08 -9.52 -1.22
C SER A 134 -4.26 -9.65 0.06
N SER A 135 -4.83 -10.30 1.09
CA SER A 135 -4.24 -10.44 2.43
C SER A 135 -2.94 -11.26 2.47
N GLY A 136 -2.68 -12.09 1.45
CA GLY A 136 -1.64 -13.12 1.54
C GLY A 136 -1.84 -13.98 2.78
N SER A 137 -0.78 -14.21 3.56
CA SER A 137 -0.85 -14.95 4.83
C SER A 137 -1.20 -14.09 6.05
N HIS A 138 -1.65 -12.85 5.85
CA HIS A 138 -2.00 -11.96 6.96
C HIS A 138 -3.43 -12.17 7.43
N VAL A 139 -3.68 -11.79 8.69
CA VAL A 139 -5.01 -11.78 9.27
C VAL A 139 -5.93 -10.85 8.48
N VAL A 140 -7.09 -11.39 8.08
CA VAL A 140 -8.19 -10.70 7.42
C VAL A 140 -8.48 -9.34 8.07
N ALA A 141 -8.74 -8.33 7.23
CA ALA A 141 -9.11 -7.00 7.70
C ALA A 141 -10.55 -7.00 8.21
N SER A 142 -10.79 -6.42 9.38
CA SER A 142 -12.15 -6.10 9.81
C SER A 142 -12.78 -5.02 8.91
N PRO A 143 -14.11 -4.92 8.82
CA PRO A 143 -14.77 -3.86 8.03
C PRO A 143 -14.27 -2.45 8.34
N LYS A 144 -14.00 -2.17 9.63
CA LYS A 144 -13.43 -0.89 10.08
C LYS A 144 -11.99 -0.67 9.57
N GLU A 145 -11.18 -1.71 9.47
CA GLU A 145 -9.83 -1.62 8.91
C GLU A 145 -9.88 -1.48 7.39
N VAL A 146 -10.83 -2.13 6.71
CA VAL A 146 -11.06 -1.92 5.27
C VAL A 146 -11.39 -0.45 5.01
N GLU A 147 -12.33 0.12 5.75
CA GLU A 147 -12.69 1.53 5.65
C GLU A 147 -11.51 2.44 5.98
N SER A 148 -10.88 2.30 7.15
CA SER A 148 -9.92 3.29 7.64
C SER A 148 -8.51 3.15 7.03
N ARG A 149 -8.08 1.93 6.68
CA ARG A 149 -6.70 1.67 6.23
C ARG A 149 -6.61 1.45 4.72
N ILE A 150 -7.58 0.76 4.11
CA ILE A 150 -7.50 0.31 2.72
C ILE A 150 -8.23 1.27 1.77
N LEU A 151 -9.53 1.43 1.92
CA LEU A 151 -10.36 2.18 0.95
C LEU A 151 -10.52 3.66 1.29
N GLY A 152 -10.51 4.02 2.57
CA GLY A 152 -11.00 5.33 3.00
C GLY A 152 -12.53 5.40 3.00
N VAL A 153 -13.07 6.39 3.70
CA VAL A 153 -14.52 6.54 3.94
C VAL A 153 -15.31 6.61 2.63
N GLU A 154 -14.85 7.41 1.66
CA GLU A 154 -15.59 7.64 0.42
C GLU A 154 -15.69 6.40 -0.47
N LEU A 155 -14.57 5.70 -0.70
CA LEU A 155 -14.60 4.46 -1.47
C LEU A 155 -15.34 3.34 -0.73
N TYR A 156 -15.19 3.25 0.59
CA TYR A 156 -15.91 2.26 1.39
C TYR A 156 -17.42 2.49 1.35
N LYS A 157 -17.88 3.74 1.36
CA LYS A 157 -19.30 4.06 1.20
C LYS A 157 -19.87 3.60 -0.15
N VAL A 158 -19.09 3.70 -1.22
CA VAL A 158 -19.52 3.34 -2.58
C VAL A 158 -19.42 1.83 -2.85
N TRP A 159 -18.36 1.20 -2.35
CA TRP A 159 -17.94 -0.16 -2.74
C TRP A 159 -17.89 -1.15 -1.58
N GLY A 160 -18.09 -0.74 -0.33
CA GLY A 160 -17.91 -1.59 0.86
C GLY A 160 -18.72 -2.88 0.84
N ASN A 161 -19.91 -2.86 0.23
CA ASN A 161 -20.76 -4.04 0.05
C ASN A 161 -20.26 -5.00 -1.05
N ASN A 162 -19.34 -4.55 -1.90
CA ASN A 162 -18.73 -5.30 -3.00
C ASN A 162 -17.27 -5.67 -2.69
N VAL A 163 -16.86 -5.58 -1.41
CA VAL A 163 -15.52 -5.97 -0.96
C VAL A 163 -15.52 -7.44 -0.53
N LEU A 164 -14.67 -8.20 -1.18
CA LEU A 164 -14.27 -9.55 -0.82
C LEU A 164 -12.91 -9.48 -0.11
N THR A 165 -12.64 -10.46 0.76
CA THR A 165 -11.33 -10.58 1.41
C THR A 165 -10.79 -11.98 1.22
N HIS A 166 -9.52 -12.04 0.78
CA HIS A 166 -8.79 -13.30 0.71
C HIS A 166 -8.43 -13.79 2.12
N ASP A 167 -8.63 -15.08 2.33
CA ASP A 167 -8.16 -15.85 3.49
C ASP A 167 -7.29 -17.01 2.97
N CYS A 168 -6.04 -17.12 3.43
CA CYS A 168 -5.16 -18.19 2.98
C CYS A 168 -5.51 -19.56 3.60
N ASP A 169 -6.26 -19.56 4.71
CA ASP A 169 -6.60 -20.77 5.45
C ASP A 169 -7.93 -21.40 5.01
N SER A 170 -8.72 -20.70 4.19
CA SER A 170 -10.04 -21.17 3.74
C SER A 170 -10.42 -20.68 2.33
N GLY A 171 -11.27 -21.43 1.61
CA GLY A 171 -11.81 -21.00 0.31
C GLY A 171 -10.79 -20.97 -0.84
N ASN A 172 -9.77 -21.82 -0.79
CA ASN A 172 -8.74 -21.91 -1.84
C ASN A 172 -8.75 -23.27 -2.53
N THR A 173 -8.69 -23.27 -3.86
CA THR A 173 -8.69 -24.49 -4.67
C THR A 173 -7.36 -24.67 -5.42
N LYS A 174 -6.94 -25.93 -5.60
CA LYS A 174 -5.68 -26.26 -6.26
C LYS A 174 -5.83 -26.10 -7.78
N VAL A 175 -5.04 -25.20 -8.37
CA VAL A 175 -5.04 -24.92 -9.80
C VAL A 175 -3.81 -25.46 -10.53
N GLY A 176 -2.80 -25.95 -9.79
CA GLY A 176 -1.60 -26.48 -10.40
C GLY A 176 -0.48 -26.77 -9.40
N VAL A 177 0.72 -26.93 -9.95
CA VAL A 177 1.97 -27.16 -9.22
C VAL A 177 3.08 -26.38 -9.93
N THR A 178 3.92 -25.66 -9.19
CA THR A 178 5.07 -24.96 -9.75
C THR A 178 6.11 -25.95 -10.28
N SER A 179 7.05 -25.50 -11.12
CA SER A 179 8.17 -26.32 -11.61
C SER A 179 9.06 -26.89 -10.49
N ARG A 180 8.99 -26.32 -9.28
CA ARG A 180 9.70 -26.79 -8.07
C ARG A 180 8.86 -27.71 -7.18
N GLY A 181 7.66 -28.10 -7.61
CA GLY A 181 6.80 -29.03 -6.88
C GLY A 181 5.88 -28.38 -5.83
N THR A 182 5.81 -27.05 -5.74
CA THR A 182 4.92 -26.37 -4.77
C THR A 182 3.50 -26.32 -5.31
N PRO A 183 2.47 -26.80 -4.57
CA PRO A 183 1.08 -26.65 -4.97
C PRO A 183 0.70 -25.18 -5.14
N ILE A 184 -0.06 -24.88 -6.18
CA ILE A 184 -0.65 -23.55 -6.41
C ILE A 184 -2.12 -23.64 -6.02
N LEU A 185 -2.50 -22.91 -4.99
CA LEU A 185 -3.88 -22.75 -4.56
C LEU A 185 -4.28 -21.29 -4.78
N ILE A 186 -5.46 -21.07 -5.36
CA ILE A 186 -6.01 -19.74 -5.63
C ILE A 186 -7.40 -19.64 -4.99
N ASP A 187 -7.73 -18.44 -4.54
CA ASP A 187 -9.03 -18.09 -3.97
C ASP A 187 -10.17 -18.40 -4.96
N GLU A 188 -11.13 -19.21 -4.52
CA GLU A 188 -12.27 -19.62 -5.35
C GLU A 188 -13.11 -18.42 -5.81
N GLN A 189 -13.10 -17.31 -5.05
CA GLN A 189 -13.83 -16.08 -5.40
C GLN A 189 -13.24 -15.35 -6.62
N VAL A 190 -12.00 -15.66 -7.00
CA VAL A 190 -11.30 -15.08 -8.17
C VAL A 190 -11.45 -15.97 -9.41
N ILE A 191 -11.66 -17.26 -9.23
CA ILE A 191 -11.79 -18.24 -10.33
C ILE A 191 -13.21 -18.25 -10.91
N ALA A 192 -14.21 -17.99 -10.05
CA ALA A 192 -15.64 -18.08 -10.35
C ALA A 192 -16.18 -16.96 -11.25
#